data_AF-A0AAT9GVG2-F1
#
_entry.id   AF-A0AAT9GVG2-F1
#
_cell.length_a   1.000
_cell.length_b   1.000
_cell.length_c   1.000
_cell.angle_alpha   90.00
_cell.angle_beta   90.00
_cell.angle_gamma   90.00
#
_symmetry.space_group_name_H-M   'P 1'
#
loop_
_entity.id
_entity.type
_entity.pdbx_description
1 polymer ?
#
loop_
_entity_poly.entity_id
_entity_poly.type
_entity_poly.pdbx_seq_one_letter_code
_entity_poly.pdbx_strand_id
1 'polypeptide(L)'
;MSSQNVELEGLRKLKNGALLSLISQILIILVIIAVYSLSYLFILLGISSASSSSGLPSTLSFATGGIGMSVIIFPLVSLILEILGIVMLRSGYGKLKDLGKDVGMGKLGGTLFLIGLIVTILTPIVVLLLGTLVMNSITTSSITSPNASSISSTENNITLAIIIIFYSAAILGTTLILIGEILLGIGTYRVGDEYNEGTTRVGGTLIAIPIISFIGYMFAYYGLSKIINKLSLTNYPTPIMAQNPVQLIQQPSYGQQLQQTYVNQFSQIGQGVIKSNGYAQLTLYSPTTAVIASAQIQGTSLVSNNINPVFLNPGNNDIVINFGNLPNLIKGNQYIITLYISTNGNLTTINSIAYYQD
;
A
#
# COMPACT_ATOMS: atom_id res chain seq x y z
N MET A 1 12.21 17.01 -16.00
CA MET A 1 12.29 15.91 -15.00
C MET A 1 12.50 14.61 -15.77
N SER A 2 13.37 13.71 -15.31
CA SER A 2 13.55 12.41 -15.98
C SER A 2 12.24 11.60 -15.90
N SER A 3 11.94 10.81 -16.94
CA SER A 3 10.74 9.96 -17.00
C SER A 3 10.61 9.05 -15.78
N GLN A 4 11.73 8.57 -15.24
CA GLN A 4 11.77 7.75 -14.02
C GLN A 4 11.33 8.49 -12.75
N ASN A 5 11.63 9.79 -12.63
CA ASN A 5 11.17 10.57 -11.47
C ASN A 5 9.64 10.70 -11.48
N VAL A 6 9.06 10.87 -12.67
CA VAL A 6 7.59 10.92 -12.86
C VAL A 6 6.96 9.56 -12.56
N GLU A 7 7.62 8.48 -12.99
CA GLU A 7 7.19 7.10 -12.74
C GLU A 7 7.17 6.77 -11.25
N LEU A 8 8.27 7.06 -10.56
CA LEU A 8 8.41 6.85 -9.13
C LEU A 8 7.41 7.67 -8.33
N GLU A 9 7.16 8.91 -8.75
CA GLU A 9 6.14 9.75 -8.14
C GLU A 9 4.73 9.19 -8.36
N GLY A 10 4.44 8.66 -9.57
CA GLY A 10 3.18 7.98 -9.88
C GLY A 10 2.95 6.78 -8.95
N LEU A 11 3.95 5.92 -8.79
CA LEU A 11 3.89 4.76 -7.90
C LEU A 11 3.75 5.16 -6.43
N ARG A 12 4.46 6.21 -5.98
CA ARG A 12 4.30 6.75 -4.61
C ARG A 12 2.89 7.25 -4.34
N LYS A 13 2.27 7.92 -5.32
CA LYS A 13 0.87 8.34 -5.22
C LYS A 13 -0.08 7.15 -5.16
N LEU A 14 0.16 6.10 -5.96
CA LEU A 14 -0.61 4.86 -5.87
C LEU A 14 -0.50 4.22 -4.49
N LYS A 15 0.72 4.11 -3.95
CA LYS A 15 0.98 3.53 -2.62
C LYS A 15 0.23 4.30 -1.53
N ASN A 16 0.38 5.62 -1.51
CA ASN A 16 -0.27 6.46 -0.50
C ASN A 16 -1.79 6.44 -0.66
N GLY A 17 -2.29 6.44 -1.89
CA GLY A 17 -3.73 6.30 -2.16
C GLY A 17 -4.29 4.97 -1.65
N ALA A 18 -3.58 3.86 -1.88
CA ALA A 18 -3.96 2.55 -1.36
C ALA A 18 -3.95 2.50 0.17
N LEU A 19 -2.97 3.15 0.83
CA LEU A 19 -2.93 3.24 2.29
C LEU A 19 -4.13 4.03 2.85
N LEU A 20 -4.46 5.18 2.26
CA LEU A 20 -5.58 5.99 2.70
C LEU A 20 -6.92 5.25 2.51
N SER A 21 -7.07 4.56 1.37
CA SER A 21 -8.26 3.74 1.08
C SER A 21 -8.38 2.57 2.06
N LEU A 22 -7.26 1.92 2.40
CA LEU A 22 -7.22 0.88 3.43
C LEU A 22 -7.69 1.40 4.80
N ILE A 23 -7.15 2.54 5.25
CA ILE A 23 -7.51 3.15 6.54
C ILE A 23 -9.00 3.54 6.55
N SER A 24 -9.47 4.15 5.46
CA SER A 24 -10.88 4.51 5.28
C SER A 24 -11.80 3.31 5.42
N GLN A 25 -11.52 2.20 4.72
CA GLN A 25 -12.35 0.99 4.80
C GLN A 25 -12.35 0.36 6.20
N ILE A 26 -11.20 0.34 6.89
CA ILE A 26 -11.12 -0.14 8.28
C ILE A 26 -12.00 0.72 9.19
N LEU A 27 -11.96 2.05 9.05
CA LEU A 27 -12.81 2.95 9.83
C LEU A 27 -14.30 2.72 9.55
N ILE A 28 -14.70 2.53 8.29
CA ILE A 28 -16.09 2.20 7.92
C ILE A 28 -16.53 0.89 8.58
N ILE A 29 -15.70 -0.15 8.54
CA ILE A 29 -16.01 -1.45 9.19
C ILE A 29 -16.20 -1.26 10.70
N LEU A 30 -15.33 -0.49 11.36
CA LEU A 30 -15.45 -0.19 12.79
C LEU A 30 -16.73 0.57 13.12
N VAL A 31 -17.12 1.55 12.28
CA VAL A 31 -18.39 2.26 12.43
C VAL A 31 -19.57 1.30 12.30
N ILE A 32 -19.56 0.43 11.30
CA ILE A 32 -20.63 -0.56 11.08
C ILE A 32 -20.76 -1.47 12.31
N ILE A 33 -19.66 -2.01 12.83
CA ILE A 33 -19.66 -2.85 14.04
C ILE A 33 -20.20 -2.09 15.26
N ALA A 34 -19.80 -0.82 15.44
CA ALA A 34 -20.28 0.01 16.54
C ALA A 34 -21.79 0.28 16.43
N VAL A 35 -22.30 0.59 15.23
CA VAL A 35 -23.74 0.81 14.99
C VAL A 35 -24.55 -0.46 15.24
N TYR A 36 -24.08 -1.62 14.75
CA TYR A 36 -24.77 -2.90 14.98
C TYR A 36 -24.76 -3.33 16.44
N SER A 37 -23.61 -3.26 17.11
CA SER A 37 -23.50 -3.65 18.53
C SER A 37 -24.37 -2.77 19.42
N LEU A 38 -24.46 -1.48 19.12
CA LEU A 38 -25.35 -0.56 19.82
C LEU A 38 -26.83 -0.84 19.54
N SER A 39 -27.19 -1.06 18.27
CA SER A 39 -28.57 -1.41 17.90
C SER A 39 -29.03 -2.67 18.62
N TYR A 40 -28.15 -3.67 18.75
CA TYR A 40 -28.42 -4.89 19.51
C TYR A 40 -28.60 -4.61 21.01
N LEU A 41 -27.77 -3.76 21.62
CA LEU A 41 -27.91 -3.34 23.01
C LEU A 41 -29.25 -2.62 23.25
N PHE A 42 -29.68 -1.76 22.32
CA PHE A 42 -30.97 -1.07 22.38
C PHE A 42 -32.14 -2.05 22.35
N ILE A 43 -32.10 -3.08 21.50
CA ILE A 43 -33.14 -4.11 21.46
C ILE A 43 -33.18 -4.87 22.79
N LEU A 44 -32.02 -5.23 23.35
CA LEU A 44 -31.94 -5.98 24.61
C LEU A 44 -32.45 -5.18 25.83
N LEU A 45 -32.19 -3.87 25.88
CA LEU A 45 -32.66 -2.97 26.94
C LEU A 45 -34.11 -2.49 26.74
N GLY A 46 -34.56 -2.40 25.48
CA GLY A 46 -35.95 -2.02 25.14
C GLY A 46 -36.96 -3.12 25.45
N ILE A 47 -36.55 -4.39 25.34
CA ILE A 47 -37.42 -5.54 25.69
C ILE A 47 -37.70 -5.60 27.20
N SER A 48 -36.86 -5.03 28.06
CA SER A 48 -37.02 -5.05 29.51
C SER A 48 -37.86 -3.90 30.11
N SER A 49 -38.38 -2.99 29.28
CA SER A 49 -39.16 -1.81 29.72
C SER A 49 -40.64 -1.82 29.30
N ALA A 50 -41.14 -2.93 28.73
CA ALA A 50 -42.51 -3.05 28.24
C ALA A 50 -43.62 -3.18 29.32
N SER A 51 -43.31 -3.03 30.62
CA SER A 51 -44.27 -3.35 31.70
C SER A 51 -44.54 -2.27 32.75
N SER A 52 -44.14 -1.00 32.56
CA SER A 52 -44.60 0.05 33.49
C SER A 52 -44.72 1.43 32.84
N SER A 53 -45.93 1.96 32.94
CA SER A 53 -46.40 3.28 32.51
C SER A 53 -45.48 4.45 32.91
N SER A 54 -45.32 5.36 31.97
CA SER A 54 -45.18 6.83 32.16
C SER A 54 -43.93 7.37 32.87
N GLY A 55 -42.73 6.95 32.46
CA GLY A 55 -41.51 7.72 32.73
C GLY A 55 -40.35 7.22 31.89
N LEU A 56 -40.03 7.91 30.78
CA LEU A 56 -38.78 7.65 30.08
C LEU A 56 -37.62 7.85 31.07
N PRO A 57 -36.79 6.82 31.34
CA PRO A 57 -35.67 6.99 32.23
C PRO A 57 -34.68 8.00 31.62
N SER A 58 -34.32 9.02 32.40
CA SER A 58 -33.39 10.10 32.07
C SER A 58 -31.98 9.63 31.71
N THR A 59 -31.70 8.33 31.79
CA THR A 59 -30.47 7.69 31.29
C THR A 59 -30.44 7.56 29.76
N LEU A 60 -31.57 7.71 29.05
CA LEU A 60 -31.59 7.72 27.58
C LEU A 60 -31.11 9.04 26.95
N SER A 61 -31.10 10.17 27.68
CA SER A 61 -30.73 11.48 27.11
C SER A 61 -29.22 11.66 26.91
N PHE A 62 -28.38 10.99 27.71
CA PHE A 62 -26.93 10.96 27.52
C PHE A 62 -26.51 9.99 26.41
N ALA A 63 -27.27 8.90 26.22
CA ALA A 63 -27.06 7.97 25.12
C ALA A 63 -27.39 8.61 23.76
N THR A 64 -28.34 9.53 23.66
CA THR A 64 -28.62 10.23 22.39
C THR A 64 -27.62 11.34 22.07
N GLY A 65 -27.09 12.06 23.08
CA GLY A 65 -26.16 13.18 22.88
C GLY A 65 -24.72 12.78 22.54
N GLY A 66 -24.13 11.84 23.30
CA GLY A 66 -22.73 11.42 23.08
C GLY A 66 -22.56 10.47 21.88
N ILE A 67 -23.55 9.61 21.65
CA ILE A 67 -23.51 8.57 20.61
C ILE A 67 -23.91 9.12 19.24
N GLY A 68 -24.89 10.04 19.19
CA GLY A 68 -25.26 10.72 17.95
C GLY A 68 -24.06 11.41 17.29
N MET A 69 -23.15 11.98 18.09
CA MET A 69 -21.95 12.66 17.59
C MET A 69 -20.90 11.68 17.06
N SER A 70 -20.65 10.54 17.72
CA SER A 70 -19.69 9.54 17.22
C SER A 70 -20.16 8.89 15.92
N VAL A 71 -21.47 8.68 15.76
CA VAL A 71 -22.06 8.10 14.53
C VAL A 71 -21.91 9.03 13.33
N ILE A 72 -21.74 10.35 13.53
CA ILE A 72 -21.59 11.32 12.44
C ILE A 72 -20.11 11.59 12.11
N ILE A 73 -19.25 11.74 13.14
CA ILE A 73 -17.86 12.16 12.94
C ILE A 73 -17.04 11.09 12.21
N PHE A 74 -17.13 9.82 12.62
CA PHE A 74 -16.31 8.76 12.02
C PHE A 74 -16.62 8.50 10.54
N PRO A 75 -17.90 8.45 10.09
CA PRO A 75 -18.21 8.40 8.67
C PRO A 75 -17.66 9.58 7.87
N LEU A 76 -17.74 10.81 8.42
CA LEU A 76 -17.20 11.99 7.75
C LEU A 76 -15.68 11.90 7.57
N VAL A 77 -14.95 11.49 8.62
CA VAL A 77 -13.50 11.30 8.52
C VAL A 77 -13.15 10.20 7.52
N SER A 78 -13.87 9.07 7.56
CA SER A 78 -13.66 7.96 6.61
C SER A 78 -13.90 8.41 5.18
N LEU A 79 -14.98 9.15 4.94
CA LEU A 79 -15.33 9.71 3.63
C LEU A 79 -14.25 10.63 3.08
N ILE A 80 -13.69 11.52 3.92
CA ILE A 80 -12.60 12.42 3.54
C ILE A 80 -11.36 11.60 3.16
N LEU A 81 -11.00 10.60 3.95
CA LEU A 81 -9.85 9.73 3.68
C LEU A 81 -10.05 8.92 2.39
N GLU A 82 -11.26 8.42 2.13
CA GLU A 82 -11.61 7.73 0.89
C GLU A 82 -11.42 8.66 -0.31
N ILE A 83 -12.00 9.87 -0.28
CA ILE A 83 -11.87 10.84 -1.36
C ILE A 83 -10.39 11.15 -1.64
N LEU A 84 -9.61 11.40 -0.59
CA LEU A 84 -8.17 11.66 -0.73
C LEU A 84 -7.45 10.44 -1.31
N GLY A 85 -7.75 9.24 -0.82
CA GLY A 85 -7.20 7.98 -1.31
C GLY A 85 -7.43 7.79 -2.80
N ILE A 86 -8.69 7.92 -3.25
CA ILE A 86 -9.07 7.76 -4.65
C ILE A 86 -8.49 8.88 -5.54
N VAL A 87 -8.43 10.12 -5.07
CA VAL A 87 -7.76 11.22 -5.82
C VAL A 87 -6.28 10.92 -6.02
N MET A 88 -5.59 10.40 -5.00
CA MET A 88 -4.19 9.99 -5.10
C MET A 88 -4.01 8.81 -6.05
N LEU A 89 -4.88 7.80 -5.97
CA LEU A 89 -4.89 6.66 -6.91
C LEU A 89 -5.07 7.15 -8.35
N ARG A 90 -6.10 7.95 -8.62
CA ARG A 90 -6.39 8.53 -9.94
C ARG A 90 -5.20 9.32 -10.47
N SER A 91 -4.57 10.14 -9.63
CA SER A 91 -3.38 10.91 -10.02
C SER A 91 -2.19 10.02 -10.31
N GLY A 92 -1.96 8.98 -9.52
CA GLY A 92 -0.90 7.99 -9.73
C GLY A 92 -1.05 7.24 -11.06
N TYR A 93 -2.24 6.70 -11.34
CA TYR A 93 -2.52 6.06 -12.64
C TYR A 93 -2.41 7.04 -13.81
N GLY A 94 -2.80 8.30 -13.62
CA GLY A 94 -2.61 9.34 -14.63
C GLY A 94 -1.14 9.49 -15.02
N LYS A 95 -0.25 9.63 -14.04
CA LYS A 95 1.19 9.77 -14.28
C LYS A 95 1.78 8.56 -15.00
N LEU A 96 1.41 7.35 -14.58
CA LEU A 96 1.90 6.13 -15.23
C LEU A 96 1.34 5.98 -16.65
N LYS A 97 0.07 6.32 -16.88
CA LYS A 97 -0.53 6.32 -18.22
C LYS A 97 0.18 7.31 -19.15
N ASP A 98 0.51 8.50 -18.65
CA ASP A 98 1.19 9.54 -19.44
C ASP A 98 2.62 9.10 -19.84
N LEU A 99 3.19 8.11 -19.14
CA LEU A 99 4.45 7.44 -19.49
C LEU A 99 4.28 6.24 -20.43
N GLY A 100 3.07 6.01 -20.96
CA GLY A 100 2.77 4.90 -21.87
C GLY A 100 2.50 3.57 -21.18
N LYS A 101 2.39 3.53 -19.84
CA LYS A 101 2.04 2.29 -19.13
C LYS A 101 0.56 1.96 -19.34
N ASP A 102 0.23 0.68 -19.53
CA ASP A 102 -1.14 0.23 -19.76
C ASP A 102 -1.97 0.17 -18.46
N VAL A 103 -2.13 1.30 -17.78
CA VAL A 103 -2.84 1.40 -16.49
C VAL A 103 -4.00 2.38 -16.53
N GLY A 104 -4.44 2.73 -17.75
CA GLY A 104 -5.46 3.75 -17.99
C GLY A 104 -6.83 3.42 -17.38
N MET A 105 -7.14 2.13 -17.19
CA MET A 105 -8.37 1.68 -16.53
C MET A 105 -8.46 2.18 -15.08
N GLY A 106 -7.35 2.22 -14.35
CA GLY A 106 -7.35 2.72 -12.96
C GLY A 106 -7.71 4.20 -12.85
N LYS A 107 -7.28 5.03 -13.83
CA LYS A 107 -7.67 6.45 -13.89
C LYS A 107 -9.17 6.61 -14.14
N LEU A 108 -9.73 5.83 -15.06
CA LEU A 108 -11.17 5.81 -15.34
C LEU A 108 -11.95 5.36 -14.09
N GLY A 109 -11.51 4.26 -13.46
CA GLY A 109 -12.10 3.73 -12.24
C GLY A 109 -12.16 4.75 -11.11
N GLY A 110 -11.03 5.39 -10.80
CA GLY A 110 -10.99 6.45 -9.80
C GLY A 110 -11.88 7.66 -10.13
N THR A 111 -12.14 7.92 -11.42
CA THR A 111 -13.05 9.00 -11.83
C THR A 111 -14.51 8.61 -11.61
N LEU A 112 -14.90 7.40 -12.03
CA LEU A 112 -16.26 6.88 -11.83
C LEU A 112 -16.58 6.74 -10.35
N PHE A 113 -15.62 6.26 -9.55
CA PHE A 113 -15.76 6.15 -8.11
C PHE A 113 -16.05 7.51 -7.47
N LEU A 114 -15.27 8.55 -7.81
CA LEU A 114 -15.48 9.90 -7.27
C LEU A 114 -16.84 10.48 -7.68
N ILE A 115 -17.26 10.29 -8.93
CA ILE A 115 -18.58 10.75 -9.40
C ILE A 115 -19.69 10.02 -8.65
N GLY A 116 -19.61 8.69 -8.54
CA GLY A 116 -20.58 7.88 -7.81
C GLY A 116 -20.67 8.27 -6.34
N LEU A 117 -19.53 8.58 -5.71
CA LEU A 117 -19.45 9.06 -4.34
C LEU A 117 -20.12 10.44 -4.18
N ILE A 118 -19.90 11.38 -5.12
CA ILE A 118 -20.61 12.67 -5.13
C ILE A 118 -22.12 12.47 -5.24
N VAL A 119 -22.58 11.63 -6.18
CA VAL A 119 -24.02 11.32 -6.35
C VAL A 119 -24.60 10.74 -5.06
N THR A 120 -23.87 9.81 -4.43
CA THR A 120 -24.30 9.14 -3.19
C THR A 120 -24.40 10.11 -2.01
N ILE A 121 -23.50 11.10 -1.90
CA ILE A 121 -23.57 12.14 -0.85
C ILE A 121 -24.69 13.15 -1.13
N LEU A 122 -24.86 13.58 -2.38
CA LEU A 122 -25.85 14.61 -2.71
C LEU A 122 -27.29 14.09 -2.58
N THR A 123 -27.51 12.81 -2.85
CA THR A 123 -28.82 12.15 -2.80
C THR A 123 -29.55 12.37 -1.45
N PRO A 124 -28.97 12.05 -0.27
CA PRO A 124 -29.62 12.30 1.02
C PRO A 124 -29.79 13.80 1.33
N ILE A 125 -28.89 14.66 0.88
CA ILE A 125 -29.00 16.13 1.09
C ILE A 125 -30.22 16.67 0.34
N VAL A 126 -30.38 16.29 -0.93
CA VAL A 126 -31.52 16.68 -1.76
C VAL A 126 -32.83 16.16 -1.15
N VAL A 127 -32.86 14.92 -0.67
CA VAL A 127 -34.04 14.36 -0.02
C VAL A 127 -34.37 15.05 1.29
N LEU A 128 -33.37 15.40 2.10
CA LEU A 128 -33.60 16.15 3.33
C LEU A 128 -34.22 17.53 3.05
N LEU A 129 -33.71 18.23 2.02
CA LEU A 129 -34.23 19.54 1.60
C LEU A 129 -35.64 19.45 1.02
N LEU A 130 -35.89 18.50 0.12
CA LEU A 130 -37.20 18.33 -0.51
C LEU A 130 -38.23 17.74 0.46
N GLY A 131 -37.82 16.78 1.29
CA GLY A 131 -38.67 16.11 2.26
C GLY A 131 -39.18 17.07 3.35
N THR A 132 -38.32 17.96 3.86
CA THR A 132 -38.74 18.99 4.82
C THR A 132 -39.71 19.99 4.19
N LEU A 133 -39.51 20.36 2.92
CA LEU A 133 -40.45 21.22 2.19
C LEU A 133 -41.84 20.58 2.07
N VAL A 134 -41.91 19.29 1.68
CA VAL A 134 -43.18 18.56 1.55
C VAL A 134 -43.86 18.36 2.90
N MET A 135 -43.11 18.02 3.95
CA MET A 135 -43.68 17.84 5.29
C MET A 135 -44.26 19.14 5.86
N ASN A 136 -43.63 20.29 5.59
CA ASN A 136 -44.15 21.60 5.97
C ASN A 136 -45.45 21.95 5.23
N SER A 137 -45.60 21.51 3.97
CA SER A 137 -46.86 21.68 3.22
C SER A 137 -48.00 20.85 3.79
N ILE A 138 -47.74 19.60 4.19
CA ILE A 138 -48.77 18.70 4.77
C ILE A 138 -49.24 19.16 6.15
N THR A 139 -48.32 19.67 6.98
CA THR A 139 -48.69 20.12 8.34
C THR A 139 -49.51 21.42 8.32
N THR A 140 -49.24 22.34 7.40
CA THR A 140 -49.99 23.61 7.30
C THR A 140 -51.40 23.44 6.73
N SER A 141 -51.63 22.48 5.83
CA SER A 141 -52.96 22.15 5.29
C SER A 141 -53.88 21.46 6.31
N SER A 142 -53.32 20.69 7.25
CA SER A 142 -54.10 19.98 8.29
C SER A 142 -54.64 20.86 9.43
N ILE A 143 -54.02 22.03 9.69
CA ILE A 143 -54.39 22.90 10.83
C ILE A 143 -55.53 23.87 10.49
N THR A 144 -55.77 24.16 9.20
CA THR A 144 -56.71 25.21 8.77
C THR A 144 -58.11 24.71 8.42
N SER A 145 -58.38 23.40 8.43
CA SER A 145 -59.74 22.86 8.23
C SER A 145 -59.98 21.55 9.01
N PRO A 146 -60.62 21.61 10.19
CA PRO A 146 -60.91 20.41 11.00
C PRO A 146 -61.95 19.44 10.38
N ASN A 147 -62.51 19.76 9.21
CA ASN A 147 -63.49 18.92 8.50
C ASN A 147 -62.99 18.31 7.18
N ALA A 148 -61.69 18.40 6.86
CA ALA A 148 -61.14 17.88 5.60
C ALA A 148 -60.66 16.41 5.72
N SER A 149 -61.58 15.45 5.61
CA SER A 149 -61.29 14.02 5.47
C SER A 149 -60.70 13.63 4.10
N SER A 150 -60.38 14.62 3.25
CA SER A 150 -59.78 14.42 1.93
C SER A 150 -58.33 14.94 1.92
N ILE A 151 -57.43 14.20 2.57
CA ILE A 151 -55.99 14.27 2.24
C ILE A 151 -55.90 13.89 0.76
N SER A 152 -55.65 14.90 -0.07
CA SER A 152 -55.77 14.79 -1.52
C SER A 152 -54.81 13.73 -2.08
N SER A 153 -55.29 12.91 -3.01
CA SER A 153 -54.47 11.90 -3.73
C SER A 153 -53.18 12.46 -4.33
N THR A 154 -53.11 13.79 -4.53
CA THR A 154 -51.95 14.51 -5.04
C THR A 154 -50.76 14.52 -4.06
N GLU A 155 -50.98 14.65 -2.75
CA GLU A 155 -49.89 14.69 -1.75
C GLU A 155 -49.19 13.32 -1.61
N ASN A 156 -49.95 12.23 -1.73
CA ASN A 156 -49.40 10.87 -1.75
C ASN A 156 -48.53 10.61 -2.99
N ASN A 157 -48.88 11.20 -4.14
CA ASN A 157 -48.12 11.06 -5.38
C ASN A 157 -46.77 11.79 -5.33
N ILE A 158 -46.69 12.95 -4.67
CA ILE A 158 -45.44 13.72 -4.52
C ILE A 158 -44.44 12.97 -3.62
N THR A 159 -44.90 12.48 -2.47
CA THR A 159 -44.06 11.69 -1.55
C THR A 159 -43.53 10.43 -2.24
N LEU A 160 -44.39 9.72 -2.97
CA LEU A 160 -43.98 8.55 -3.76
C LEU A 160 -42.95 8.91 -4.84
N ALA A 161 -43.14 10.02 -5.57
CA ALA A 161 -42.20 10.48 -6.57
C ALA A 161 -40.81 10.81 -5.98
N ILE A 162 -40.76 11.47 -4.82
CA ILE A 162 -39.49 11.77 -4.12
C ILE A 162 -38.79 10.48 -3.70
N ILE A 163 -39.53 9.50 -3.17
CA ILE A 163 -38.97 8.20 -2.79
C ILE A 163 -38.39 7.47 -4.02
N ILE A 164 -39.08 7.49 -5.15
CA ILE A 164 -38.60 6.87 -6.40
C ILE A 164 -37.33 7.56 -6.91
N ILE A 165 -37.29 8.90 -6.91
CA ILE A 165 -36.11 9.68 -7.29
C ILE A 165 -34.93 9.37 -6.37
N PHE A 166 -35.17 9.26 -5.07
CA PHE A 166 -34.14 8.91 -4.09
C PHE A 166 -33.52 7.54 -4.36
N TYR A 167 -34.35 6.50 -4.46
CA TYR A 167 -33.85 5.14 -4.67
C TYR A 167 -33.14 5.00 -6.01
N SER A 168 -33.67 5.61 -7.08
CA SER A 168 -33.00 5.59 -8.39
C SER A 168 -31.64 6.28 -8.37
N ALA A 169 -31.53 7.45 -7.73
CA ALA A 169 -30.25 8.16 -7.58
C ALA A 169 -29.25 7.38 -6.72
N ALA A 170 -29.71 6.75 -5.62
CA ALA A 170 -28.88 5.91 -4.76
C ALA A 170 -28.36 4.67 -5.50
N ILE A 171 -29.21 3.99 -6.29
CA ILE A 171 -28.82 2.85 -7.13
C ILE A 171 -27.78 3.28 -8.18
N LEU A 172 -27.98 4.43 -8.83
CA LEU A 172 -27.03 4.96 -9.80
C LEU A 172 -25.67 5.25 -9.17
N GLY A 173 -25.66 5.97 -8.04
CA GLY A 173 -24.42 6.31 -7.32
C GLY A 173 -23.64 5.08 -6.89
N THR A 174 -24.31 4.11 -6.27
CA THR A 174 -23.69 2.85 -5.82
C THR A 174 -23.20 1.99 -6.98
N THR A 175 -23.92 1.94 -8.10
CA THR A 175 -23.47 1.24 -9.32
C THR A 175 -22.20 1.86 -9.90
N LEU A 176 -22.10 3.19 -9.92
CA LEU A 176 -20.90 3.90 -10.38
C LEU A 176 -19.69 3.66 -9.46
N ILE A 177 -19.91 3.64 -8.15
CA ILE A 177 -18.88 3.29 -7.15
C ILE A 177 -18.38 1.86 -7.41
N LEU A 178 -19.29 0.90 -7.56
CA LEU A 178 -18.97 -0.50 -7.80
C LEU A 178 -18.14 -0.69 -9.08
N ILE A 179 -18.57 -0.10 -10.20
CA ILE A 179 -17.81 -0.12 -11.46
C ILE A 179 -16.44 0.56 -11.29
N GLY A 180 -16.40 1.69 -10.57
CA GLY A 180 -15.19 2.42 -10.26
C GLY A 180 -14.17 1.56 -9.49
N GLU A 181 -14.61 0.85 -8.47
CA GLU A 181 -13.79 -0.03 -7.63
C GLU A 181 -13.24 -1.23 -8.42
N ILE A 182 -14.07 -1.87 -9.26
CA ILE A 182 -13.62 -2.96 -10.15
C ILE A 182 -12.50 -2.46 -11.08
N LEU A 183 -12.67 -1.29 -11.68
CA LEU A 183 -11.68 -0.69 -12.57
C LEU A 183 -10.40 -0.26 -11.84
N LEU A 184 -10.50 0.19 -10.58
CA LEU A 184 -9.33 0.45 -9.72
C LEU A 184 -8.56 -0.86 -9.43
N GLY A 185 -9.27 -1.95 -9.18
CA GLY A 185 -8.68 -3.28 -9.02
C GLY A 185 -7.95 -3.74 -10.28
N ILE A 186 -8.59 -3.64 -11.45
CA ILE A 186 -7.95 -3.94 -12.74
C ILE A 186 -6.74 -3.03 -12.99
N GLY A 187 -6.84 -1.74 -12.70
CA GLY A 187 -5.73 -0.81 -12.82
C GLY A 187 -4.54 -1.21 -11.94
N THR A 188 -4.78 -1.61 -10.69
CA THR A 188 -3.75 -2.11 -9.78
C THR A 188 -3.15 -3.43 -10.26
N TYR A 189 -3.98 -4.35 -10.76
CA TYR A 189 -3.52 -5.61 -11.35
C TYR A 189 -2.52 -5.34 -12.49
N ARG A 190 -2.87 -4.42 -13.39
CA ARG A 190 -2.02 -4.05 -14.54
C ARG A 190 -0.72 -3.39 -14.11
N VAL A 191 -0.73 -2.58 -13.05
CA VAL A 191 0.52 -2.10 -12.43
C VAL A 191 1.38 -3.29 -11.97
N GLY A 192 0.79 -4.26 -11.27
CA GLY A 192 1.52 -5.46 -10.86
C GLY A 192 2.07 -6.28 -12.04
N ASP A 193 1.37 -6.31 -13.16
CA ASP A 193 1.82 -6.96 -14.40
C ASP A 193 2.98 -6.22 -15.04
N GLU A 194 2.85 -4.90 -15.24
CA GLU A 194 3.85 -4.03 -15.84
C GLU A 194 5.21 -4.07 -15.10
N TYR A 195 5.17 -4.19 -13.78
CA TYR A 195 6.39 -4.24 -12.94
C TYR A 195 6.77 -5.65 -12.49
N ASN A 196 6.13 -6.70 -13.03
CA ASN A 196 6.36 -8.10 -12.67
C ASN A 196 6.37 -8.36 -11.15
N GLU A 197 5.38 -7.78 -10.44
CA GLU A 197 5.20 -7.91 -8.99
C GLU A 197 3.90 -8.62 -8.66
N GLY A 198 4.01 -9.93 -8.39
CA GLY A 198 2.87 -10.80 -8.11
C GLY A 198 2.03 -10.36 -6.91
N THR A 199 2.64 -9.71 -5.90
CA THR A 199 1.89 -9.22 -4.74
C THR A 199 0.94 -8.08 -5.10
N THR A 200 1.40 -7.14 -5.94
CA THR A 200 0.56 -6.05 -6.46
C THR A 200 -0.54 -6.60 -7.38
N ARG A 201 -0.21 -7.63 -8.18
CA ARG A 201 -1.15 -8.30 -9.07
C ARG A 201 -2.31 -8.94 -8.29
N VAL A 202 -2.02 -9.75 -7.28
CA VAL A 202 -3.02 -10.35 -6.38
C VAL A 202 -3.81 -9.28 -5.64
N GLY A 203 -3.14 -8.23 -5.15
CA GLY A 203 -3.80 -7.10 -4.51
C GLY A 203 -4.84 -6.44 -5.41
N GLY A 204 -4.52 -6.22 -6.69
CA GLY A 204 -5.46 -5.67 -7.67
C GLY A 204 -6.68 -6.57 -7.92
N THR A 205 -6.49 -7.89 -8.03
CA THR A 205 -7.60 -8.83 -8.16
C THR A 205 -8.53 -8.79 -6.96
N LEU A 206 -7.99 -8.68 -5.74
CA LEU A 206 -8.78 -8.60 -4.52
C LEU A 206 -9.51 -7.25 -4.37
N ILE A 207 -8.90 -6.13 -4.79
CA ILE A 207 -9.57 -4.82 -4.82
C ILE A 207 -10.82 -4.87 -5.71
N ALA A 208 -10.78 -5.61 -6.82
CA ALA A 208 -11.93 -5.73 -7.72
C ALA A 208 -13.13 -6.50 -7.12
N ILE A 209 -12.98 -7.11 -5.95
CA ILE A 209 -14.04 -7.85 -5.25
C ILE A 209 -14.48 -7.03 -4.03
N PRO A 210 -15.65 -6.35 -4.07
CA PRO A 210 -16.05 -5.36 -3.07
C PRO A 210 -16.07 -5.88 -1.62
N ILE A 211 -16.42 -7.15 -1.43
CA ILE A 211 -16.56 -7.75 -0.09
C ILE A 211 -15.19 -7.89 0.62
N ILE A 212 -14.10 -8.01 -0.14
CA ILE A 212 -12.76 -8.28 0.38
C ILE A 212 -11.72 -7.25 -0.07
N SER A 213 -12.17 -6.09 -0.58
CA SER A 213 -11.29 -5.09 -1.19
C SER A 213 -10.27 -4.51 -0.21
N PHE A 214 -10.57 -4.49 1.10
CA PHE A 214 -9.62 -4.06 2.14
C PHE A 214 -8.35 -4.92 2.18
N ILE A 215 -8.49 -6.24 1.99
CA ILE A 215 -7.35 -7.16 1.90
C ILE A 215 -6.54 -6.83 0.64
N GLY A 216 -7.23 -6.53 -0.45
CA GLY A 216 -6.60 -6.12 -1.70
C GLY A 216 -5.77 -4.84 -1.56
N TYR A 217 -6.29 -3.81 -0.89
CA TYR A 217 -5.54 -2.58 -0.63
C TYR A 217 -4.29 -2.82 0.24
N MET A 218 -4.34 -3.75 1.18
CA MET A 218 -3.19 -4.16 1.99
C MET A 218 -2.08 -4.80 1.14
N PHE A 219 -2.42 -5.74 0.26
CA PHE A 219 -1.47 -6.34 -0.67
C PHE A 219 -0.94 -5.34 -1.70
N ALA A 220 -1.80 -4.45 -2.23
CA ALA A 220 -1.40 -3.41 -3.16
C ALA A 220 -0.38 -2.44 -2.52
N TYR A 221 -0.62 -1.99 -1.28
CA TYR A 221 0.31 -1.12 -0.56
C TYR A 221 1.71 -1.75 -0.40
N TYR A 222 1.76 -3.02 0.02
CA TYR A 222 3.00 -3.74 0.22
C TYR A 222 3.71 -4.06 -1.10
N GLY A 223 2.97 -4.51 -2.12
CA GLY A 223 3.48 -4.77 -3.46
C GLY A 223 4.04 -3.51 -4.14
N LEU A 224 3.31 -2.39 -4.07
CA LEU A 224 3.78 -1.10 -4.59
C LEU A 224 5.06 -0.63 -3.89
N SER A 225 5.21 -0.92 -2.58
CA SER A 225 6.45 -0.61 -1.86
C SER A 225 7.65 -1.38 -2.43
N LYS A 226 7.48 -2.65 -2.81
CA LYS A 226 8.53 -3.44 -3.47
C LYS A 226 8.91 -2.85 -4.82
N ILE A 227 7.92 -2.49 -5.65
CA ILE A 227 8.16 -1.85 -6.95
C ILE A 227 8.97 -0.56 -6.79
N ILE A 228 8.53 0.31 -5.87
CA ILE A 228 9.19 1.59 -5.59
C ILE A 228 10.64 1.36 -5.15
N ASN A 229 10.89 0.40 -4.27
CA ASN A 229 12.24 0.09 -3.80
C ASN A 229 13.13 -0.42 -4.94
N LYS A 230 12.62 -1.34 -5.77
CA LYS A 230 13.35 -1.84 -6.96
C LYS A 230 13.77 -0.70 -7.89
N LEU A 231 12.84 0.20 -8.21
CA LEU A 231 13.09 1.33 -9.13
C LEU A 231 13.93 2.45 -8.51
N SER A 232 13.87 2.63 -7.19
CA SER A 232 14.70 3.61 -6.47
C SER A 232 16.14 3.15 -6.36
N LEU A 233 16.38 1.84 -6.26
CA LEU A 233 17.71 1.25 -6.21
C LEU A 233 18.41 1.23 -7.58
N THR A 234 17.66 1.38 -8.68
CA THR A 234 18.25 1.45 -10.03
C THR A 234 18.97 2.78 -10.30
N ASN A 235 18.96 3.77 -9.38
CA ASN A 235 19.71 5.02 -9.56
C ASN A 235 20.27 5.62 -8.26
N TYR A 236 21.57 5.38 -8.01
CA TYR A 236 22.69 6.35 -7.84
C TYR A 236 24.00 5.54 -7.75
N PRO A 237 25.10 5.92 -8.43
CA PRO A 237 25.70 7.24 -8.24
C PRO A 237 25.99 8.02 -9.53
N THR A 238 25.74 9.32 -9.46
CA THR A 238 26.49 10.32 -10.22
C THR A 238 27.97 10.24 -9.84
N PRO A 239 28.92 10.24 -10.80
CA PRO A 239 30.34 10.26 -10.49
C PRO A 239 30.70 11.62 -9.86
N ILE A 240 30.90 11.64 -8.56
CA ILE A 240 31.67 12.70 -7.92
C ILE A 240 33.12 12.46 -8.29
N MET A 241 33.67 13.34 -9.12
CA MET A 241 35.10 13.44 -9.38
C MET A 241 35.84 13.53 -8.05
N ALA A 242 36.74 12.58 -7.80
CA ALA A 242 37.55 12.52 -6.60
C ALA A 242 38.39 13.80 -6.47
N GLN A 243 38.14 14.58 -5.43
CA GLN A 243 39.04 15.63 -4.96
C GLN A 243 39.71 15.13 -3.67
N ASN A 244 41.02 15.34 -3.60
CA ASN A 244 42.01 14.82 -2.65
C ASN A 244 41.58 14.69 -1.18
N PRO A 245 42.08 13.67 -0.44
CA PRO A 245 41.83 13.54 0.98
C PRO A 245 42.72 14.50 1.79
N VAL A 246 42.09 15.43 2.51
CA VAL A 246 42.70 16.11 3.65
C VAL A 246 42.08 15.54 4.92
N GLN A 247 42.94 15.06 5.80
CA GLN A 247 42.65 14.50 7.12
C GLN A 247 41.97 15.53 8.03
N LEU A 248 40.90 15.14 8.75
CA LEU A 248 40.38 15.90 9.89
C LEU A 248 39.81 14.97 10.98
N ILE A 249 40.62 14.83 12.02
CA ILE A 249 40.36 14.88 13.48
C ILE A 249 38.97 14.44 14.01
N GLN A 250 39.04 13.53 15.00
CA GLN A 250 37.98 12.89 15.77
C GLN A 250 37.12 13.85 16.60
N GLN A 251 35.81 13.55 16.71
CA GLN A 251 34.99 13.92 17.87
C GLN A 251 33.92 12.83 18.12
N PRO A 252 33.70 12.36 19.37
CA PRO A 252 32.73 11.30 19.66
C PRO A 252 31.34 11.87 19.96
N SER A 253 30.31 11.30 19.34
CA SER A 253 28.91 11.54 19.72
C SER A 253 28.22 10.20 19.94
N TYR A 254 27.77 9.99 21.19
CA TYR A 254 26.92 8.89 21.61
C TYR A 254 25.52 9.12 21.03
N GLY A 255 25.09 8.25 20.12
CA GLY A 255 23.74 8.22 19.57
C GLY A 255 23.46 6.84 18.97
N GLN A 256 22.58 6.09 19.62
CA GLN A 256 22.22 4.71 19.31
C GLN A 256 21.83 4.53 17.84
N GLN A 257 22.50 3.62 17.14
CA GLN A 257 22.11 3.19 15.80
C GLN A 257 21.28 1.91 15.89
N LEU A 258 20.02 2.02 15.48
CA LEU A 258 19.17 0.90 15.12
C LEU A 258 19.86 0.15 13.95
N GLN A 259 20.21 -1.11 14.19
CA GLN A 259 20.78 -1.99 13.17
C GLN A 259 19.75 -2.20 12.05
N GLN A 260 19.95 -1.50 10.92
CA GLN A 260 19.32 -1.87 9.66
C GLN A 260 20.10 -3.06 9.09
N THR A 261 19.46 -4.23 9.09
CA THR A 261 19.96 -5.41 8.38
C THR A 261 19.97 -5.10 6.89
N TYR A 262 21.11 -4.67 6.36
CA TYR A 262 21.35 -4.55 4.92
C TYR A 262 21.20 -5.94 4.31
N VAL A 263 20.17 -6.12 3.47
CA VAL A 263 20.01 -7.33 2.68
C VAL A 263 21.15 -7.35 1.66
N ASN A 264 22.08 -8.31 1.80
CA ASN A 264 23.20 -8.50 0.90
C ASN A 264 22.69 -8.66 -0.54
N GLN A 265 23.07 -7.72 -1.40
CA GLN A 265 22.58 -7.63 -2.79
C GLN A 265 23.40 -8.50 -3.76
N PHE A 266 24.58 -8.95 -3.31
CA PHE A 266 25.45 -9.88 -4.01
C PHE A 266 25.05 -11.31 -3.65
N SER A 267 25.00 -12.19 -4.64
CA SER A 267 24.72 -13.61 -4.42
C SER A 267 25.65 -14.49 -5.22
N GLN A 268 25.92 -15.69 -4.71
CA GLN A 268 26.69 -16.69 -5.44
C GLN A 268 25.76 -17.44 -6.39
N ILE A 269 26.24 -17.72 -7.60
CA ILE A 269 25.59 -18.61 -8.56
C ILE A 269 26.34 -19.93 -8.55
N GLY A 270 25.61 -21.02 -8.30
CA GLY A 270 26.18 -22.35 -8.23
C GLY A 270 27.13 -22.53 -7.06
N GLN A 271 28.06 -23.46 -7.22
CA GLN A 271 29.01 -23.84 -6.19
C GLN A 271 30.43 -23.57 -6.63
N GLY A 272 31.22 -23.00 -5.72
CA GLY A 272 32.63 -22.73 -5.93
C GLY A 272 33.50 -23.96 -5.85
N VAL A 273 34.72 -23.84 -6.38
CA VAL A 273 35.76 -24.86 -6.23
C VAL A 273 37.04 -24.20 -5.73
N ILE A 274 37.63 -24.72 -4.66
CA ILE A 274 38.99 -24.41 -4.23
C ILE A 274 39.88 -25.55 -4.71
N LYS A 275 40.92 -25.26 -5.48
CA LYS A 275 41.86 -26.25 -6.01
C LYS A 275 43.07 -26.40 -5.09
N SER A 276 43.72 -27.57 -5.13
CA SER A 276 44.94 -27.86 -4.35
C SER A 276 46.09 -26.88 -4.59
N ASN A 277 46.10 -26.24 -5.76
CA ASN A 277 47.09 -25.24 -6.15
C ASN A 277 46.84 -23.82 -5.61
N GLY A 278 45.86 -23.63 -4.71
CA GLY A 278 45.60 -22.33 -4.06
C GLY A 278 44.52 -21.47 -4.73
N TYR A 279 44.03 -21.87 -5.90
CA TYR A 279 43.06 -21.08 -6.66
C TYR A 279 41.62 -21.48 -6.32
N ALA A 280 40.81 -20.51 -5.90
CA ALA A 280 39.37 -20.65 -5.75
C ALA A 280 38.65 -20.01 -6.95
N GLN A 281 37.67 -20.71 -7.51
CA GLN A 281 36.81 -20.25 -8.60
C GLN A 281 35.38 -20.12 -8.09
N LEU A 282 34.78 -18.94 -8.28
CA LEU A 282 33.41 -18.63 -7.87
C LEU A 282 32.70 -17.89 -9.00
N THR A 283 31.40 -18.09 -9.14
CA THR A 283 30.54 -17.24 -9.97
C THR A 283 29.67 -16.39 -9.06
N LEU A 284 29.78 -15.07 -9.17
CA LEU A 284 29.01 -14.11 -8.38
C LEU A 284 28.05 -13.32 -9.26
N TYR A 285 26.80 -13.22 -8.83
CA TYR A 285 25.87 -12.25 -9.35
C TYR A 285 26.09 -10.90 -8.68
N SER A 286 26.32 -9.87 -9.49
CA SER A 286 26.43 -8.48 -9.05
C SER A 286 25.30 -7.66 -9.68
N PRO A 287 24.49 -6.92 -8.90
CA PRO A 287 23.47 -6.04 -9.46
C PRO A 287 24.05 -4.71 -9.99
N THR A 288 25.24 -4.32 -9.53
CA THR A 288 25.91 -3.05 -9.86
C THR A 288 27.38 -3.28 -10.18
N THR A 289 28.09 -2.24 -10.62
CA THR A 289 29.55 -2.28 -10.61
C THR A 289 30.07 -2.25 -9.17
N ALA A 290 31.04 -3.11 -8.85
CA ALA A 290 31.61 -3.19 -7.52
C ALA A 290 33.08 -3.64 -7.56
N VAL A 291 33.80 -3.44 -6.45
CA VAL A 291 35.21 -3.81 -6.32
C VAL A 291 35.36 -4.83 -5.21
N ILE A 292 35.96 -5.98 -5.50
CA ILE A 292 36.31 -6.95 -4.45
C ILE A 292 37.58 -6.48 -3.77
N ALA A 293 37.47 -6.06 -2.50
CA ALA A 293 38.59 -5.54 -1.72
C ALA A 293 39.49 -6.67 -1.22
N SER A 294 38.89 -7.75 -0.73
CA SER A 294 39.60 -8.93 -0.24
C SER A 294 38.65 -10.14 -0.13
N ALA A 295 39.24 -11.33 0.03
CA ALA A 295 38.53 -12.56 0.32
C ALA A 295 39.22 -13.31 1.47
N GLN A 296 38.45 -14.03 2.29
CA GLN A 296 38.94 -14.84 3.39
C GLN A 296 38.22 -16.19 3.44
N ILE A 297 38.96 -17.28 3.68
CA ILE A 297 38.35 -18.58 4.00
C ILE A 297 38.01 -18.61 5.50
N GLN A 298 36.73 -18.70 5.84
CA GLN A 298 36.27 -18.74 7.24
C GLN A 298 36.88 -19.92 8.00
N GLY A 299 37.18 -19.71 9.28
CA GLY A 299 37.84 -20.70 10.12
C GLY A 299 39.35 -20.85 9.86
N THR A 300 39.93 -20.02 8.99
CA THR A 300 41.37 -19.99 8.70
C THR A 300 41.92 -18.56 8.74
N SER A 301 43.24 -18.42 8.75
CA SER A 301 43.95 -17.15 8.56
C SER A 301 44.21 -16.82 7.07
N LEU A 302 43.65 -17.59 6.13
CA LEU A 302 43.87 -17.42 4.70
C LEU A 302 43.05 -16.24 4.18
N VAL A 303 43.73 -15.12 3.95
CA VAL A 303 43.20 -13.90 3.34
C VAL A 303 43.92 -13.65 2.02
N SER A 304 43.18 -13.27 0.98
CA SER A 304 43.73 -12.93 -0.33
C SER A 304 43.19 -11.60 -0.85
N ASN A 305 44.10 -10.81 -1.43
CA ASN A 305 43.80 -9.64 -2.25
C ASN A 305 44.10 -9.90 -3.74
N ASN A 306 44.54 -11.12 -4.09
CA ASN A 306 44.84 -11.52 -5.46
C ASN A 306 43.59 -12.15 -6.08
N ILE A 307 42.78 -11.30 -6.72
CA ILE A 307 41.45 -11.62 -7.22
C ILE A 307 41.37 -11.16 -8.67
N ASN A 308 40.87 -12.00 -9.57
CA ASN A 308 40.72 -11.68 -10.99
C ASN A 308 39.37 -12.16 -11.53
N PRO A 309 38.52 -11.27 -12.07
CA PRO A 309 38.65 -9.81 -12.05
C PRO A 309 38.41 -9.21 -10.65
N VAL A 310 39.08 -8.10 -10.35
CA VAL A 310 38.83 -7.30 -9.11
C VAL A 310 37.52 -6.51 -9.22
N PHE A 311 37.15 -6.10 -10.43
CA PHE A 311 35.93 -5.36 -10.72
C PHE A 311 34.81 -6.32 -11.12
N LEU A 312 33.69 -6.23 -10.43
CA LEU A 312 32.44 -6.89 -10.80
C LEU A 312 31.65 -5.96 -11.71
N ASN A 313 31.15 -6.51 -12.81
CA ASN A 313 30.19 -5.84 -13.69
C ASN A 313 28.76 -6.32 -13.35
N PRO A 314 27.72 -5.53 -13.65
CA PRO A 314 26.34 -5.99 -13.51
C PRO A 314 26.10 -7.30 -14.27
N GLY A 315 25.54 -8.31 -13.60
CA GLY A 315 25.35 -9.66 -14.11
C GLY A 315 26.22 -10.71 -13.42
N ASN A 316 26.50 -11.80 -14.12
CA ASN A 316 27.29 -12.92 -13.62
C ASN A 316 28.77 -12.66 -13.87
N ASN A 317 29.59 -12.84 -12.84
CA ASN A 317 31.03 -12.62 -12.88
C ASN A 317 31.74 -13.88 -12.40
N ASP A 318 32.54 -14.47 -13.27
CA ASP A 318 33.42 -15.57 -12.90
C ASP A 318 34.71 -14.99 -12.33
N ILE A 319 34.94 -15.24 -11.05
CA ILE A 319 36.09 -14.73 -10.31
C ILE A 319 37.02 -15.87 -9.90
N VAL A 320 38.31 -15.56 -9.94
CA VAL A 320 39.40 -16.43 -9.52
C VAL A 320 40.15 -15.74 -8.38
N ILE A 321 40.25 -16.40 -7.24
CA ILE A 321 40.94 -15.90 -6.04
C ILE A 321 42.15 -16.78 -5.78
N ASN A 322 43.33 -16.21 -5.57
CA ASN A 322 44.53 -16.97 -5.24
C ASN A 322 44.86 -16.83 -3.75
N PHE A 323 44.60 -17.88 -2.96
CA PHE A 323 44.92 -17.95 -1.54
C PHE A 323 46.36 -18.42 -1.25
N GLY A 324 47.13 -18.77 -2.28
CA GLY A 324 48.48 -19.31 -2.13
C GLY A 324 48.47 -20.73 -1.55
N ASN A 325 49.38 -21.02 -0.63
CA ASN A 325 49.41 -22.34 0.01
C ASN A 325 48.18 -22.53 0.91
N LEU A 326 47.58 -23.72 0.88
CA LEU A 326 46.35 -24.06 1.59
C LEU A 326 46.62 -25.05 2.73
N PRO A 327 47.32 -24.64 3.81
CA PRO A 327 47.57 -25.53 4.93
C PRO A 327 46.24 -25.93 5.58
N ASN A 328 46.07 -27.23 5.82
CA ASN A 328 44.97 -27.78 6.62
C ASN A 328 43.57 -27.72 5.99
N LEU A 329 43.45 -27.55 4.67
CA LEU A 329 42.19 -27.86 3.98
C LEU A 329 42.10 -29.37 3.71
N ILE A 330 40.96 -29.96 4.04
CA ILE A 330 40.68 -31.39 3.89
C ILE A 330 39.92 -31.59 2.59
N LYS A 331 40.47 -32.41 1.68
CA LYS A 331 39.87 -32.70 0.37
C LYS A 331 38.42 -33.20 0.53
N GLY A 332 37.52 -32.68 -0.30
CA GLY A 332 36.10 -33.03 -0.28
C GLY A 332 35.26 -32.22 0.71
N ASN A 333 35.87 -31.42 1.59
CA ASN A 333 35.12 -30.57 2.51
C ASN A 333 34.64 -29.27 1.86
N GLN A 334 33.52 -28.78 2.38
CA GLN A 334 32.96 -27.48 2.03
C GLN A 334 33.56 -26.39 2.91
N TYR A 335 33.92 -25.27 2.30
CA TYR A 335 34.44 -24.08 2.97
C TYR A 335 33.61 -22.85 2.60
N ILE A 336 33.53 -21.89 3.52
CA ILE A 336 32.90 -20.60 3.30
C ILE A 336 33.98 -19.57 3.00
N ILE A 337 33.91 -18.95 1.83
CA ILE A 337 34.72 -17.82 1.42
C ILE A 337 33.92 -16.54 1.67
N THR A 338 34.35 -15.73 2.63
CA THR A 338 33.82 -14.39 2.86
C THR A 338 34.53 -13.43 1.89
N LEU A 339 33.79 -12.77 1.02
CA LEU A 339 34.32 -11.66 0.20
C LEU A 339 33.88 -10.33 0.77
N TYR A 340 34.82 -9.38 0.80
CA TYR A 340 34.60 -8.00 1.18
C TYR A 340 34.47 -7.16 -0.08
N ILE A 341 33.24 -6.74 -0.39
CA ILE A 341 32.90 -6.04 -1.62
C ILE A 341 32.62 -4.59 -1.31
N SER A 342 33.39 -3.69 -1.94
CA SER A 342 33.19 -2.25 -1.87
C SER A 342 32.29 -1.79 -3.01
N THR A 343 31.15 -1.20 -2.65
CA THR A 343 30.23 -0.56 -3.59
C THR A 343 30.10 0.89 -3.20
N ASN A 344 30.60 1.80 -4.04
CA ASN A 344 30.56 3.24 -3.80
C ASN A 344 31.16 3.64 -2.43
N GLY A 345 32.25 2.97 -2.02
CA GLY A 345 32.93 3.22 -0.75
C GLY A 345 32.34 2.50 0.48
N ASN A 346 31.16 1.89 0.34
CA ASN A 346 30.57 1.06 1.41
C ASN A 346 31.03 -0.38 1.30
N LEU A 347 31.55 -0.92 2.40
CA LEU A 347 31.99 -2.31 2.48
C LEU A 347 30.82 -3.22 2.85
N THR A 348 30.57 -4.22 2.01
CA THR A 348 29.57 -5.28 2.23
C THR A 348 30.27 -6.64 2.24
N THR A 349 29.66 -7.63 2.88
CA THR A 349 30.24 -8.98 2.97
C THR A 349 29.32 -9.99 2.32
N ILE A 350 29.85 -10.88 1.49
CA ILE A 350 29.14 -12.02 0.94
C ILE A 350 29.83 -13.31 1.37
N ASN A 351 29.04 -14.27 1.84
CA ASN A 351 29.52 -15.62 2.14
C ASN A 351 29.23 -16.52 0.94
N SER A 352 30.29 -17.03 0.31
CA SER A 352 30.22 -17.96 -0.81
C SER A 352 30.69 -19.35 -0.39
N ILE A 353 30.04 -20.38 -0.89
CA ILE A 353 30.33 -21.78 -0.62
C ILE A 353 31.25 -22.35 -1.71
N ALA A 354 32.34 -23.01 -1.31
CA ALA A 354 33.22 -23.71 -2.24
C ALA A 354 33.68 -25.07 -1.70
N TYR A 355 33.79 -26.08 -2.58
CA TYR A 355 34.38 -27.37 -2.23
C TYR A 355 35.87 -27.38 -2.50
N TYR A 356 36.65 -27.93 -1.58
CA TYR A 356 38.06 -28.17 -1.80
C TYR A 356 38.29 -29.47 -2.58
N GLN A 357 38.91 -29.37 -3.74
CA GLN A 357 39.20 -30.46 -4.68
C GLN A 357 40.67 -30.43 -5.09
N ASP A 358 41.20 -31.58 -5.52
CA ASP A 358 42.59 -31.68 -6.00
C ASP A 358 42.80 -31.00 -7.34
#